data_AF-F4NYR7-F1
#
_entry.id   AF-F4NYR7-F1
#
_cell.length_a   1.000
_cell.length_b   1.000
_cell.length_c   1.000
_cell.angle_alpha   90.00
_cell.angle_beta   90.00
_cell.angle_gamma   90.00
#
_symmetry.space_group_name_H-M   'P 1'
#
loop_
_entity.id
_entity.type
_entity.pdbx_description
1 polymer ?
#
loop_
_entity_poly.entity_id
_entity_poly.type
_entity_poly.pdbx_seq_one_letter_code
_entity_poly.pdbx_strand_id
1 'polypeptide(L)'
;MIATTLLVASLAVAGCIAAPSVHHKNKISPMYGKHRFAGAADTITYNMSAPLLTGPLNVYFIYYGNWTVSQKKLVKDFTSGIGASDWWTTEKKYYYQKSASSPKVYIDGQVNYAGSVDNNYSVGKTLNGTAIPDLVSKYITAGTFPEDTNAVYYMLISSDVTEIALGSSFCSDYCGYHDSANDAKGKEIYYALSGQFSSDCMAGCAPPTNSASSPNNDPSTDAMLSVMAHELAEAASDPSNIRAWNDAAGAENGDMCAYTYGTTKTEPNGSSSNCGWNGRRFMIQQNWDPETQSCTMGSATKPGPNHSSVTTTTTTEVPTTTTTTTEVPTTTTTTTEVPVITTTTTEVPVITTTTEVPVITTGVPETTTNAPAPSATAGCDVWDICCIYVGRNCDA
;
A
#
# COMPACT_ATOMS: atom_id res chain seq x y z
N MET A 1 -51.83 -51.29 29.12
CA MET A 1 -51.65 -50.40 27.96
C MET A 1 -50.81 -49.23 28.41
N ILE A 2 -49.49 -49.27 28.18
CA ILE A 2 -48.55 -48.21 28.54
C ILE A 2 -47.95 -47.75 27.21
N ALA A 3 -48.27 -46.52 26.81
CA ALA A 3 -47.74 -45.89 25.61
C ALA A 3 -46.35 -45.33 25.93
N THR A 4 -45.34 -45.74 25.16
CA THR A 4 -44.00 -45.18 25.22
C THR A 4 -43.79 -44.36 23.96
N THR A 5 -43.87 -43.04 24.10
CA THR A 5 -43.65 -42.07 23.03
C THR A 5 -42.13 -41.90 22.84
N LEU A 6 -41.60 -42.36 21.71
CA LEU A 6 -40.22 -42.04 21.29
C LEU A 6 -40.19 -40.63 20.71
N LEU A 7 -39.49 -39.71 21.36
CA LEU A 7 -39.21 -38.37 20.85
C LEU A 7 -37.94 -38.45 19.98
N VAL A 8 -38.08 -38.35 18.66
CA VAL A 8 -36.93 -38.25 17.74
C VAL A 8 -36.55 -36.78 17.62
N ALA A 9 -35.53 -36.35 18.35
CA ALA A 9 -34.93 -35.04 18.18
C ALA A 9 -34.13 -35.01 16.87
N SER A 10 -34.68 -34.36 15.85
CA SER A 10 -33.98 -34.09 14.59
C SER A 10 -33.04 -32.91 14.82
N LEU A 11 -31.74 -33.17 14.93
CA LEU A 11 -30.71 -32.15 14.99
C LEU A 11 -30.56 -31.57 13.58
N ALA A 12 -31.23 -30.44 13.30
CA ALA A 12 -30.97 -29.66 12.10
C ALA A 12 -29.60 -29.01 12.24
N VAL A 13 -28.56 -29.66 11.71
CA VAL A 13 -27.26 -29.01 11.49
C VAL A 13 -27.48 -28.02 10.35
N ALA A 14 -27.69 -26.75 10.72
CA ALA A 14 -27.57 -25.64 9.79
C ALA A 14 -26.12 -25.56 9.35
N GLY A 15 -25.76 -26.34 8.32
CA GLY A 15 -24.54 -26.14 7.58
C GLY A 15 -24.67 -24.81 6.85
N CYS A 16 -24.19 -23.74 7.48
CA CYS A 16 -23.79 -22.56 6.73
C CYS A 16 -22.65 -23.00 5.81
N ILE A 17 -23.01 -23.43 4.60
CA ILE A 17 -22.08 -23.38 3.48
C ILE A 17 -21.86 -21.90 3.27
N ALA A 18 -20.86 -21.34 3.97
CA ALA A 18 -20.28 -20.08 3.55
C ALA A 18 -19.86 -20.34 2.10
N ALA A 19 -20.56 -19.70 1.16
CA ALA A 19 -20.05 -19.59 -0.19
C ALA A 19 -18.59 -19.11 -0.07
N PRO A 20 -17.66 -19.60 -0.91
CA PRO A 20 -16.32 -19.04 -0.96
C PRO A 20 -16.47 -17.57 -1.37
N SER A 21 -16.57 -16.71 -0.36
CA SER A 21 -15.85 -15.47 -0.23
C SER A 21 -15.17 -15.08 -1.55
N VAL A 22 -15.84 -14.26 -2.36
CA VAL A 22 -15.33 -13.65 -3.61
C VAL A 22 -14.26 -12.58 -3.29
N HIS A 23 -13.52 -12.77 -2.19
CA HIS A 23 -12.84 -11.72 -1.39
C HIS A 23 -11.70 -11.01 -2.11
N HIS A 24 -11.27 -11.50 -3.25
CA HIS A 24 -10.05 -11.03 -3.92
C HIS A 24 -10.30 -10.14 -5.14
N LYS A 25 -11.54 -10.01 -5.65
CA LYS A 25 -11.78 -9.22 -6.88
C LYS A 25 -12.13 -7.74 -6.65
N ASN A 26 -12.31 -7.31 -5.40
CA ASN A 26 -12.88 -6.00 -5.08
C ASN A 26 -11.89 -5.04 -4.38
N LYS A 27 -10.62 -5.40 -4.26
CA LYS A 27 -9.55 -4.57 -3.65
C LYS A 27 -8.39 -4.38 -4.62
N ILE A 28 -8.72 -4.18 -5.89
CA ILE A 28 -7.75 -4.14 -6.99
C ILE A 28 -7.81 -2.79 -7.67
N SER A 29 -6.67 -2.20 -8.00
CA SER A 29 -6.60 -1.24 -9.08
C SER A 29 -6.68 -2.00 -10.41
N PRO A 30 -7.80 -1.92 -11.15
CA PRO A 30 -8.02 -2.75 -12.31
C PRO A 30 -7.33 -2.18 -13.53
N MET A 31 -7.13 -3.02 -14.55
CA MET A 31 -6.70 -2.54 -15.86
C MET A 31 -7.78 -1.71 -16.55
N TYR A 32 -7.34 -0.77 -17.38
CA TYR A 32 -8.21 0.03 -18.23
C TYR A 32 -9.14 -0.85 -19.07
N GLY A 33 -10.44 -0.53 -19.06
CA GLY A 33 -11.47 -1.30 -19.76
C GLY A 33 -11.88 -2.62 -19.08
N LYS A 34 -11.23 -3.02 -17.97
CA LYS A 34 -11.67 -4.11 -17.08
C LYS A 34 -12.43 -3.62 -15.84
N HIS A 35 -12.62 -2.31 -15.75
CA HIS A 35 -13.19 -1.63 -14.59
C HIS A 35 -14.68 -1.29 -14.75
N ARG A 36 -15.41 -1.21 -13.63
CA ARG A 36 -16.76 -0.64 -13.57
C ARG A 36 -16.69 0.80 -13.05
N PHE A 37 -16.78 1.78 -13.95
CA PHE A 37 -16.84 3.19 -13.55
C PHE A 37 -18.11 3.52 -12.74
N ALA A 38 -17.98 4.46 -11.81
CA ALA A 38 -19.11 4.99 -11.05
C ALA A 38 -20.19 5.56 -11.99
N GLY A 39 -21.39 4.99 -11.90
CA GLY A 39 -22.61 5.51 -12.52
C GLY A 39 -23.26 6.60 -11.66
N ALA A 40 -24.22 7.32 -12.24
CA ALA A 40 -24.90 8.44 -11.59
C ALA A 40 -25.70 8.09 -10.31
N ALA A 41 -25.92 6.79 -10.05
CA ALA A 41 -26.62 6.29 -8.86
C ALA A 41 -25.69 5.58 -7.87
N ASP A 42 -24.40 5.45 -8.19
CA ASP A 42 -23.46 4.73 -7.35
C ASP A 42 -23.09 5.60 -6.15
N THR A 43 -23.13 4.99 -4.96
CA THR A 43 -22.73 5.66 -3.72
C THR A 43 -21.93 4.72 -2.86
N ILE A 44 -20.84 5.23 -2.29
CA ILE A 44 -20.07 4.52 -1.26
C ILE A 44 -20.70 4.81 0.09
N THR A 45 -20.90 3.77 0.89
CA THR A 45 -21.41 3.84 2.26
C THR A 45 -20.47 3.15 3.24
N TYR A 46 -20.54 3.56 4.50
CA TYR A 46 -19.73 2.99 5.57
C TYR A 46 -20.45 1.83 6.26
N ASN A 47 -19.78 0.68 6.32
CA ASN A 47 -20.18 -0.47 7.12
C ASN A 47 -19.73 -0.23 8.57
N MET A 48 -20.70 0.11 9.42
CA MET A 48 -20.44 0.49 10.79
C MET A 48 -19.62 -0.56 11.57
N SER A 49 -18.62 -0.10 12.32
CA SER A 49 -17.59 -0.87 13.04
C SER A 49 -16.50 -1.53 12.20
N ALA A 50 -16.53 -1.46 10.87
CA ALA A 50 -15.44 -1.93 10.05
C ALA A 50 -14.18 -1.06 10.24
N PRO A 51 -12.98 -1.66 10.30
CA PRO A 51 -11.74 -0.95 10.64
C PRO A 51 -11.27 -0.01 9.54
N LEU A 52 -10.57 1.06 9.92
CA LEU A 52 -9.85 1.98 9.04
C LEU A 52 -8.46 2.27 9.63
N LEU A 53 -7.52 2.75 8.81
CA LEU A 53 -6.22 3.25 9.26
C LEU A 53 -6.32 4.73 9.62
N THR A 54 -6.86 5.03 10.81
CA THR A 54 -7.19 6.41 11.19
C THR A 54 -6.04 7.23 11.77
N GLY A 55 -4.91 6.62 12.13
CA GLY A 55 -3.72 7.34 12.60
C GLY A 55 -2.82 7.81 11.44
N PRO A 56 -1.70 8.52 11.72
CA PRO A 56 -0.69 8.81 10.71
C PRO A 56 -0.26 7.54 9.96
N LEU A 57 -0.46 7.52 8.65
CA LEU A 57 -0.26 6.32 7.84
C LEU A 57 1.22 6.10 7.58
N ASN A 58 1.81 5.08 8.18
CA ASN A 58 3.19 4.68 7.90
C ASN A 58 3.24 3.73 6.70
N VAL A 59 4.11 4.02 5.72
CA VAL A 59 4.31 3.16 4.55
C VAL A 59 5.74 2.61 4.56
N TYR A 60 5.85 1.28 4.59
CA TYR A 60 7.12 0.55 4.54
C TYR A 60 7.27 -0.13 3.19
N PHE A 61 8.34 0.18 2.45
CA PHE A 61 8.52 -0.35 1.09
C PHE A 61 9.38 -1.60 1.04
N ILE A 62 8.93 -2.61 0.30
CA ILE A 62 9.76 -3.71 -0.17
C ILE A 62 9.99 -3.51 -1.67
N TYR A 63 11.18 -3.05 -2.05
CA TYR A 63 11.58 -2.96 -3.45
C TYR A 63 11.99 -4.35 -3.93
N TYR A 64 11.07 -5.06 -4.58
CA TYR A 64 11.27 -6.41 -5.07
C TYR A 64 11.80 -6.40 -6.51
N GLY A 65 13.04 -6.83 -6.66
CA GLY A 65 13.75 -6.89 -7.93
C GLY A 65 14.64 -5.67 -8.20
N ASN A 66 14.85 -5.34 -9.47
CA ASN A 66 15.84 -4.33 -9.87
C ASN A 66 15.25 -2.92 -9.87
N TRP A 67 15.73 -2.09 -8.94
CA TRP A 67 15.27 -0.72 -8.75
C TRP A 67 16.44 0.26 -8.71
N THR A 68 16.39 1.27 -9.57
CA THR A 68 17.42 2.33 -9.59
C THR A 68 17.23 3.31 -8.43
N VAL A 69 18.32 4.02 -8.06
CA VAL A 69 18.28 5.07 -7.02
C VAL A 69 17.28 6.19 -7.40
N SER A 70 17.21 6.56 -8.68
CA SER A 70 16.28 7.58 -9.16
C SER A 70 14.81 7.16 -9.02
N GLN A 71 14.49 5.90 -9.30
CA GLN A 71 13.13 5.36 -9.15
C GLN A 71 12.72 5.32 -7.68
N LYS A 72 13.59 4.82 -6.79
CA LYS A 72 13.33 4.83 -5.34
C LYS A 72 13.16 6.25 -4.81
N LYS A 73 13.96 7.21 -5.30
CA LYS A 73 13.81 8.62 -4.94
C LYS A 73 12.47 9.18 -5.41
N LEU A 74 12.01 8.84 -6.63
CA LEU A 74 10.71 9.24 -7.14
C LEU A 74 9.57 8.72 -6.25
N VAL A 75 9.58 7.43 -5.92
CA VAL A 75 8.61 6.83 -4.98
C VAL A 75 8.65 7.52 -3.62
N LYS A 76 9.84 7.71 -3.03
CA LYS A 76 9.98 8.39 -1.74
C LYS A 76 9.45 9.83 -1.76
N ASP A 77 9.79 10.60 -2.79
CA ASP A 77 9.33 11.98 -2.94
C ASP A 77 7.80 12.03 -3.11
N PHE A 78 7.21 11.04 -3.80
CA PHE A 78 5.76 10.88 -3.90
C PHE A 78 5.13 10.58 -2.53
N THR A 79 5.55 9.51 -1.84
CA THR A 79 4.93 9.07 -0.59
C THR A 79 5.09 10.09 0.53
N SER A 80 6.25 10.75 0.63
CA SER A 80 6.50 11.76 1.68
C SER A 80 5.69 13.06 1.49
N GLY A 81 5.05 13.27 0.33
CA GLY A 81 4.26 14.48 0.09
C GLY A 81 2.77 14.23 -0.12
N ILE A 82 2.33 12.99 -0.35
CA ILE A 82 0.94 12.68 -0.67
C ILE A 82 -0.03 13.15 0.43
N GLY A 83 0.27 12.92 1.71
CA GLY A 83 -0.62 13.33 2.82
C GLY A 83 -0.86 14.85 2.93
N ALA A 84 0.13 15.64 2.48
CA ALA A 84 0.04 17.09 2.42
C ALA A 84 -0.54 17.62 1.10
N SER A 85 -0.84 16.74 0.14
CA SER A 85 -1.42 17.12 -1.15
C SER A 85 -2.90 17.48 -1.01
N ASP A 86 -3.38 18.31 -1.95
CA ASP A 86 -4.81 18.59 -2.06
C ASP A 86 -5.59 17.29 -2.36
N TRP A 87 -4.99 16.36 -3.11
CA TRP A 87 -5.59 15.06 -3.44
C TRP A 87 -5.97 14.24 -2.19
N TRP A 88 -5.07 14.17 -1.20
CA TRP A 88 -5.32 13.42 0.04
C TRP A 88 -6.33 14.09 0.98
N THR A 89 -6.83 15.29 0.66
CA THR A 89 -7.91 15.89 1.45
C THR A 89 -9.23 15.15 1.31
N THR A 90 -9.41 14.40 0.22
CA THR A 90 -10.54 13.49 0.04
C THR A 90 -10.50 12.37 1.09
N GLU A 91 -9.32 11.79 1.33
CA GLU A 91 -9.15 10.72 2.33
C GLU A 91 -9.54 11.13 3.74
N LYS A 92 -9.28 12.40 4.11
CA LYS A 92 -9.63 12.95 5.43
C LYS A 92 -11.15 12.99 5.71
N LYS A 93 -11.99 12.72 4.71
CA LYS A 93 -13.45 12.66 4.83
C LYS A 93 -13.96 11.26 5.20
N TYR A 94 -13.15 10.23 4.98
CA TYR A 94 -13.43 8.86 5.40
C TYR A 94 -13.22 8.71 6.90
N TYR A 95 -14.04 7.87 7.54
CA TYR A 95 -14.02 7.72 8.99
C TYR A 95 -14.40 6.33 9.47
N TYR A 96 -13.83 5.98 10.63
CA TYR A 96 -14.29 4.90 11.50
C TYR A 96 -15.40 5.42 12.43
N GLN A 97 -16.38 4.57 12.67
CA GLN A 97 -17.40 4.77 13.70
C GLN A 97 -17.85 3.42 14.25
N LYS A 98 -17.79 3.25 15.57
CA LYS A 98 -18.14 2.01 16.29
C LYS A 98 -19.65 1.74 16.39
N SER A 99 -20.45 2.80 16.49
CA SER A 99 -21.92 2.73 16.56
C SER A 99 -22.51 4.05 16.10
N ALA A 100 -23.80 4.09 15.78
CA ALA A 100 -24.46 5.30 15.30
C ALA A 100 -24.38 6.47 16.31
N SER A 101 -24.17 6.16 17.59
CA SER A 101 -23.99 7.12 18.68
C SER A 101 -22.53 7.43 19.02
N SER A 102 -21.57 6.67 18.50
CA SER A 102 -20.14 6.92 18.73
C SER A 102 -19.66 8.11 17.90
N PRO A 103 -18.68 8.90 18.38
CA PRO A 103 -18.05 9.91 17.54
C PRO A 103 -17.34 9.26 16.35
N LYS A 104 -17.29 10.00 15.24
CA LYS A 104 -16.51 9.62 14.05
C LYS A 104 -15.03 9.89 14.31
N VAL A 105 -14.18 8.96 13.87
CA VAL A 105 -12.72 9.10 13.87
C VAL A 105 -12.27 9.11 12.41
N TYR A 106 -11.87 10.27 11.90
CA TYR A 106 -11.49 10.44 10.50
C TYR A 106 -10.06 9.97 10.24
N ILE A 107 -9.77 9.62 8.98
CA ILE A 107 -8.41 9.31 8.53
C ILE A 107 -7.49 10.52 8.76
N ASP A 108 -6.31 10.30 9.35
CA ASP A 108 -5.30 11.35 9.54
C ASP A 108 -4.75 11.83 8.19
N GLY A 109 -4.39 13.12 8.13
CA GLY A 109 -3.82 13.68 6.92
C GLY A 109 -2.34 13.35 6.69
N GLN A 110 -1.66 12.72 7.62
CA GLN A 110 -0.24 12.41 7.53
C GLN A 110 -0.02 11.05 6.86
N VAL A 111 0.84 11.05 5.85
CA VAL A 111 1.37 9.84 5.23
C VAL A 111 2.89 9.91 5.30
N ASN A 112 3.50 8.91 5.93
CA ASN A 112 4.93 8.87 6.20
C ASN A 112 5.59 7.80 5.33
N TYR A 113 6.66 8.19 4.63
CA TYR A 113 7.67 7.22 4.23
C TYR A 113 8.38 6.74 5.50
N ALA A 114 8.08 5.52 5.95
CA ALA A 114 8.52 5.02 7.25
C ALA A 114 9.78 4.15 7.17
N GLY A 115 10.08 3.58 6.00
CA GLY A 115 11.27 2.80 5.77
C GLY A 115 11.22 2.03 4.46
N SER A 116 12.32 1.38 4.10
CA SER A 116 12.36 0.50 2.93
C SER A 116 13.43 -0.57 3.06
N VAL A 117 13.23 -1.67 2.34
CA VAL A 117 14.23 -2.72 2.15
C VAL A 117 14.31 -3.12 0.68
N ASP A 118 15.50 -3.53 0.26
CA ASP A 118 15.72 -4.12 -1.06
C ASP A 118 15.60 -5.63 -0.97
N ASN A 119 14.79 -6.21 -1.85
CA ASN A 119 14.63 -7.64 -2.00
C ASN A 119 15.11 -8.07 -3.39
N ASN A 120 16.29 -8.71 -3.44
CA ASN A 120 16.90 -9.14 -4.69
C ASN A 120 16.32 -10.48 -5.18
N TYR A 121 15.03 -10.49 -5.53
CA TYR A 121 14.31 -11.66 -6.07
C TYR A 121 14.34 -12.89 -5.14
N SER A 122 14.19 -12.70 -3.84
CA SER A 122 14.45 -13.76 -2.83
C SER A 122 13.58 -15.01 -2.95
N VAL A 123 12.45 -14.93 -3.67
CA VAL A 123 11.56 -16.07 -3.97
C VAL A 123 11.37 -16.28 -5.47
N GLY A 124 12.26 -15.73 -6.30
CA GLY A 124 12.21 -15.81 -7.77
C GLY A 124 11.50 -14.64 -8.44
N LYS A 125 11.38 -14.69 -9.77
CA LYS A 125 10.72 -13.64 -10.58
C LYS A 125 9.21 -13.87 -10.76
N THR A 126 8.69 -15.00 -10.30
CA THR A 126 7.26 -15.30 -10.33
C THR A 126 6.77 -15.41 -8.90
N LEU A 127 6.03 -14.41 -8.47
CA LEU A 127 5.36 -14.36 -7.19
C LEU A 127 3.98 -14.99 -7.31
N ASN A 128 3.60 -15.77 -6.29
CA ASN A 128 2.20 -16.11 -6.07
C ASN A 128 1.62 -15.18 -5.00
N GLY A 129 0.30 -15.05 -4.93
CA GLY A 129 -0.34 -14.11 -3.99
C GLY A 129 0.03 -14.30 -2.52
N THR A 130 0.47 -15.50 -2.10
CA THR A 130 0.95 -15.75 -0.72
C THR A 130 2.35 -15.21 -0.45
N ALA A 131 3.17 -14.98 -1.49
CA ALA A 131 4.55 -14.53 -1.31
C ALA A 131 4.66 -13.16 -0.64
N ILE A 132 3.69 -12.27 -0.87
CA ILE A 132 3.70 -10.91 -0.33
C ILE A 132 3.49 -10.89 1.19
N PRO A 133 2.39 -11.43 1.76
CA PRO A 133 2.23 -11.47 3.21
C PRO A 133 3.34 -12.29 3.90
N ASP A 134 3.89 -13.33 3.26
CA ASP A 134 5.04 -14.09 3.77
C ASP A 134 6.30 -13.23 3.86
N LEU A 135 6.61 -12.46 2.82
CA LEU A 135 7.77 -11.56 2.80
C LEU A 135 7.61 -10.41 3.79
N VAL A 136 6.41 -9.84 3.91
CA VAL A 136 6.11 -8.83 4.94
C VAL A 136 6.35 -9.41 6.33
N SER A 137 5.77 -10.56 6.63
CA SER A 137 5.93 -11.26 7.92
C SER A 137 7.40 -11.58 8.21
N LYS A 138 8.17 -11.97 7.19
CA LYS A 138 9.62 -12.21 7.30
C LYS A 138 10.37 -10.94 7.73
N TYR A 139 10.10 -9.79 7.09
CA TYR A 139 10.79 -8.54 7.43
C TYR A 139 10.39 -7.95 8.78
N ILE A 140 9.12 -8.15 9.19
CA ILE A 140 8.67 -7.82 10.55
C ILE A 140 9.38 -8.70 11.59
N THR A 141 9.40 -10.02 11.38
CA THR A 141 10.05 -10.98 12.29
C THR A 141 11.56 -10.74 12.41
N ALA A 142 12.20 -10.34 11.32
CA ALA A 142 13.62 -9.97 11.30
C ALA A 142 13.93 -8.61 11.95
N GLY A 143 12.91 -7.85 12.39
CA GLY A 143 13.07 -6.51 12.95
C GLY A 143 13.46 -5.44 11.93
N THR A 144 13.35 -5.73 10.63
CA THR A 144 13.60 -4.75 9.56
C THR A 144 12.49 -3.70 9.53
N PHE A 145 11.25 -4.14 9.74
CA PHE A 145 10.10 -3.26 9.94
C PHE A 145 9.49 -3.52 11.32
N PRO A 146 8.91 -2.49 11.97
CA PRO A 146 8.11 -2.71 13.15
C PRO A 146 6.81 -3.42 12.78
N GLU A 147 6.18 -4.07 13.75
CA GLU A 147 4.82 -4.63 13.65
C GLU A 147 3.81 -3.51 13.97
N ASP A 148 3.20 -2.92 12.95
CA ASP A 148 2.37 -1.72 13.03
C ASP A 148 0.99 -1.98 12.40
N THR A 149 -0.06 -1.90 13.22
CA THR A 149 -1.47 -2.05 12.78
C THR A 149 -2.08 -0.77 12.21
N ASN A 150 -1.30 0.31 12.08
CA ASN A 150 -1.69 1.52 11.36
C ASN A 150 -0.68 1.83 10.24
N ALA A 151 -0.20 0.78 9.57
CA ALA A 151 0.75 0.86 8.48
C ALA A 151 0.31 0.04 7.27
N VAL A 152 0.85 0.42 6.12
CA VAL A 152 0.80 -0.39 4.89
C VAL A 152 2.21 -0.85 4.57
N TYR A 153 2.39 -2.17 4.51
CA TYR A 153 3.62 -2.79 4.01
C TYR A 153 3.49 -2.96 2.50
N TYR A 154 4.13 -2.08 1.76
CA TYR A 154 3.91 -1.90 0.34
C TYR A 154 5.00 -2.60 -0.48
N MET A 155 4.63 -3.62 -1.24
CA MET A 155 5.51 -4.29 -2.18
C MET A 155 5.53 -3.58 -3.53
N LEU A 156 6.73 -3.24 -4.00
CA LEU A 156 6.96 -2.63 -5.30
C LEU A 156 7.76 -3.59 -6.16
N ILE A 157 7.12 -4.20 -7.16
CA ILE A 157 7.76 -5.18 -8.04
C ILE A 157 8.39 -4.49 -9.27
N SER A 158 9.61 -4.89 -9.66
CA SER A 158 10.23 -4.43 -10.90
C SER A 158 9.55 -5.03 -12.14
N SER A 159 9.75 -4.43 -13.31
CA SER A 159 9.02 -4.78 -14.54
C SER A 159 9.31 -6.17 -15.10
N ASP A 160 10.31 -6.87 -14.56
CA ASP A 160 10.69 -8.24 -14.91
C ASP A 160 10.15 -9.29 -13.93
N VAL A 161 9.23 -8.90 -13.04
CA VAL A 161 8.57 -9.76 -12.06
C VAL A 161 7.12 -9.96 -12.47
N THR A 162 6.69 -11.22 -12.47
CA THR A 162 5.29 -11.61 -12.64
C THR A 162 4.69 -11.91 -11.28
N GLU A 163 3.48 -11.43 -11.02
CA GLU A 163 2.71 -11.76 -9.83
C GLU A 163 1.39 -12.42 -10.27
N ILE A 164 1.01 -13.49 -9.55
CA ILE A 164 -0.18 -14.30 -9.81
C ILE A 164 -0.96 -14.43 -8.49
N ALA A 165 -1.88 -13.49 -8.30
CA ALA A 165 -2.87 -13.50 -7.23
C ALA A 165 -4.30 -13.41 -7.77
N LEU A 166 -5.27 -13.61 -6.88
CA LEU A 166 -6.68 -13.26 -7.09
C LEU A 166 -7.34 -14.02 -8.27
N GLY A 167 -6.78 -15.16 -8.68
CA GLY A 167 -7.24 -15.93 -9.84
C GLY A 167 -6.87 -15.31 -11.20
N SER A 168 -5.94 -14.36 -11.23
CA SER A 168 -5.41 -13.72 -12.43
C SER A 168 -3.92 -13.42 -12.27
N SER A 169 -3.37 -12.56 -13.12
CA SER A 169 -2.00 -12.05 -12.99
C SER A 169 -1.94 -10.53 -13.07
N PHE A 170 -0.93 -9.98 -12.40
CA PHE A 170 -0.51 -8.60 -12.56
C PHE A 170 -0.33 -8.32 -14.06
N CYS A 171 -0.87 -7.20 -14.51
CA CYS A 171 -0.89 -6.82 -15.93
C CYS A 171 -1.82 -7.65 -16.84
N SER A 172 -2.75 -8.42 -16.28
CA SER A 172 -3.83 -9.07 -17.07
C SER A 172 -5.23 -8.64 -16.64
N ASP A 173 -5.45 -8.49 -15.34
CA ASP A 173 -6.72 -7.95 -14.81
C ASP A 173 -6.52 -6.80 -13.82
N TYR A 174 -5.38 -6.74 -13.12
CA TYR A 174 -5.06 -5.68 -12.17
C TYR A 174 -3.66 -5.10 -12.38
N CYS A 175 -3.52 -3.86 -11.94
CA CYS A 175 -2.30 -3.05 -11.94
C CYS A 175 -1.72 -2.89 -10.54
N GLY A 176 -2.53 -3.20 -9.52
CA GLY A 176 -2.18 -3.23 -8.10
C GLY A 176 -3.32 -3.81 -7.30
N TYR A 177 -3.10 -3.99 -6.00
CA TYR A 177 -4.12 -4.34 -5.03
C TYR A 177 -3.64 -4.04 -3.61
N HIS A 178 -4.57 -4.00 -2.66
CA HIS A 178 -4.26 -4.06 -1.24
C HIS A 178 -5.06 -5.18 -0.57
N ASP A 179 -4.56 -5.67 0.55
CA ASP A 179 -5.23 -6.73 1.31
C ASP A 179 -4.68 -6.80 2.74
N SER A 180 -5.25 -7.71 3.51
CA SER A 180 -4.89 -8.00 4.88
C SER A 180 -4.43 -9.45 5.03
N ALA A 181 -3.52 -9.69 5.97
CA ALA A 181 -3.14 -11.03 6.39
C ALA A 181 -2.91 -11.04 7.90
N ASN A 182 -2.96 -12.22 8.51
CA ASN A 182 -2.50 -12.35 9.89
C ASN A 182 -1.00 -12.65 9.90
N ASP A 183 -0.24 -11.92 10.70
CA ASP A 183 1.16 -12.22 10.94
C ASP A 183 1.33 -13.51 11.77
N ALA A 184 2.58 -13.90 12.02
CA ALA A 184 2.90 -15.10 12.79
C ALA A 184 2.38 -15.08 14.25
N LYS A 185 1.97 -13.92 14.77
CA LYS A 185 1.39 -13.75 16.12
C LYS A 185 -0.13 -13.60 16.09
N GLY A 186 -0.76 -13.70 14.92
CA GLY A 186 -2.21 -13.56 14.75
C GLY A 186 -2.71 -12.12 14.74
N LYS A 187 -1.83 -11.13 14.53
CA LYS A 187 -2.22 -9.74 14.36
C LYS A 187 -2.47 -9.46 12.88
N GLU A 188 -3.57 -8.77 12.58
CA GLU A 188 -3.86 -8.34 11.22
C GLU A 188 -2.85 -7.27 10.79
N ILE A 189 -2.20 -7.51 9.66
CA ILE A 189 -1.28 -6.61 8.97
C ILE A 189 -1.86 -6.28 7.61
N TYR A 190 -1.61 -5.05 7.15
CA TYR A 190 -2.14 -4.54 5.89
C TYR A 190 -1.01 -4.35 4.90
N TYR A 191 -1.19 -4.87 3.70
CA TYR A 191 -0.18 -4.84 2.67
C TYR A 191 -0.80 -4.42 1.34
N ALA A 192 0.05 -3.91 0.47
CA ALA A 192 -0.36 -3.53 -0.87
C ALA A 192 0.72 -3.89 -1.88
N LEU A 193 0.33 -3.99 -3.14
CA LEU A 193 1.22 -4.25 -4.26
C LEU A 193 0.89 -3.33 -5.42
N SER A 194 1.94 -2.77 -6.01
CA SER A 194 1.95 -2.29 -7.39
C SER A 194 3.33 -2.51 -7.97
N GLY A 195 3.49 -2.28 -9.27
CA GLY A 195 4.74 -2.61 -9.95
C GLY A 195 5.05 -1.69 -11.09
N GLN A 196 6.32 -1.72 -11.49
CA GLN A 196 6.72 -1.20 -12.78
C GLN A 196 6.08 -2.03 -13.88
N PHE A 197 5.63 -1.34 -14.93
CA PHE A 197 4.91 -1.91 -16.04
C PHE A 197 5.87 -2.20 -17.20
N SER A 198 5.77 -3.39 -17.77
CA SER A 198 6.39 -3.70 -19.06
C SER A 198 5.71 -2.91 -20.18
N SER A 199 6.33 -2.84 -21.37
CA SER A 199 5.76 -2.11 -22.52
C SER A 199 4.34 -2.56 -22.86
N ASP A 200 4.09 -3.86 -22.79
CA ASP A 200 2.81 -4.47 -23.15
C ASP A 200 1.74 -4.18 -22.09
N CYS A 201 2.19 -3.83 -20.88
CA CYS A 201 1.35 -3.47 -19.76
C CYS A 201 0.88 -2.02 -19.77
N MET A 202 1.67 -1.14 -20.37
CA MET A 202 1.42 0.31 -20.34
C MET A 202 0.05 0.67 -20.91
N ALA A 203 -0.45 -0.08 -21.90
CA ALA A 203 -1.76 0.16 -22.49
C ALA A 203 -2.92 -0.09 -21.51
N GLY A 204 -2.72 -0.98 -20.54
CA GLY A 204 -3.73 -1.34 -19.55
C GLY A 204 -3.60 -0.59 -18.23
N CYS A 205 -2.39 -0.27 -17.78
CA CYS A 205 -2.15 0.24 -16.43
C CYS A 205 -1.65 1.69 -16.35
N ALA A 206 -1.24 2.28 -17.46
CA ALA A 206 -0.80 3.68 -17.47
C ALA A 206 -1.96 4.64 -17.75
N PRO A 207 -1.89 5.89 -17.26
CA PRO A 207 -2.70 6.96 -17.81
C PRO A 207 -2.49 7.00 -19.34
N PRO A 208 -3.54 6.92 -20.18
CA PRO A 208 -3.36 6.79 -21.63
C PRO A 208 -2.48 7.89 -22.25
N THR A 209 -2.60 9.12 -21.75
CA THR A 209 -1.80 10.29 -22.18
C THR A 209 -0.32 10.22 -21.78
N ASN A 210 0.04 9.32 -20.86
CA ASN A 210 1.38 9.22 -20.30
C ASN A 210 2.04 7.86 -20.54
N SER A 211 1.47 7.03 -21.42
CA SER A 211 1.99 5.70 -21.73
C SER A 211 3.38 5.72 -22.39
N ALA A 212 3.68 6.76 -23.19
CA ALA A 212 4.96 6.91 -23.89
C ALA A 212 5.92 7.93 -23.25
N SER A 213 5.39 8.91 -22.52
CA SER A 213 6.16 9.97 -21.87
C SER A 213 5.47 10.38 -20.57
N SER A 214 6.23 10.79 -19.55
CA SER A 214 5.67 11.10 -18.24
C SER A 214 6.37 12.28 -17.58
N PRO A 215 5.76 12.92 -16.55
CA PRO A 215 6.29 14.16 -15.99
C PRO A 215 7.66 13.99 -15.32
N ASN A 216 8.02 12.78 -14.85
CA ASN A 216 9.32 12.49 -14.25
C ASN A 216 10.26 11.71 -15.17
N ASN A 217 9.94 11.61 -16.47
CA ASN A 217 10.71 10.90 -17.50
C ASN A 217 10.95 9.41 -17.20
N ASP A 218 10.04 8.77 -16.47
CA ASP A 218 10.01 7.33 -16.22
C ASP A 218 8.53 6.87 -16.30
N PRO A 219 8.02 6.58 -17.52
CA PRO A 219 6.59 6.33 -17.73
C PRO A 219 6.04 5.18 -16.89
N SER A 220 6.79 4.10 -16.75
CA SER A 220 6.42 2.94 -15.95
C SER A 220 6.28 3.31 -14.47
N THR A 221 7.29 3.97 -13.90
CA THR A 221 7.27 4.34 -12.49
C THR A 221 6.22 5.42 -12.22
N ASP A 222 6.06 6.40 -13.10
CA ASP A 222 5.01 7.44 -12.97
C ASP A 222 3.60 6.85 -13.02
N ALA A 223 3.34 5.92 -13.95
CA ALA A 223 2.07 5.23 -14.03
C ALA A 223 1.77 4.44 -12.74
N MET A 224 2.77 3.73 -12.22
CA MET A 224 2.68 3.00 -10.96
C MET A 224 2.33 3.92 -9.79
N LEU A 225 2.77 5.19 -9.77
CA LEU A 225 2.40 6.13 -8.70
C LEU A 225 0.88 6.43 -8.66
N SER A 226 0.19 6.39 -9.80
CA SER A 226 -1.28 6.53 -9.82
C SER A 226 -1.96 5.33 -9.17
N VAL A 227 -1.47 4.13 -9.45
CA VAL A 227 -1.93 2.90 -8.79
C VAL A 227 -1.57 2.92 -7.31
N MET A 228 -0.39 3.40 -6.94
CA MET A 228 0.00 3.53 -5.54
C MET A 228 -0.90 4.50 -4.77
N ALA A 229 -1.33 5.60 -5.39
CA ALA A 229 -2.30 6.51 -4.78
C ALA A 229 -3.63 5.79 -4.52
N HIS A 230 -4.12 5.06 -5.53
CA HIS A 230 -5.34 4.24 -5.46
C HIS A 230 -5.26 3.26 -4.29
N GLU A 231 -4.25 2.40 -4.26
CA GLU A 231 -4.12 1.36 -3.23
C GLU A 231 -3.86 1.92 -1.83
N LEU A 232 -3.17 3.06 -1.70
CA LEU A 232 -2.97 3.69 -0.39
C LEU A 232 -4.27 4.30 0.15
N ALA A 233 -5.09 4.89 -0.71
CA ALA A 233 -6.39 5.46 -0.33
C ALA A 233 -7.39 4.35 0.06
N GLU A 234 -7.44 3.27 -0.72
CA GLU A 234 -8.29 2.13 -0.39
C GLU A 234 -7.80 1.40 0.86
N ALA A 235 -6.49 1.13 0.99
CA ALA A 235 -5.97 0.53 2.22
C ALA A 235 -6.21 1.41 3.46
N ALA A 236 -6.27 2.73 3.34
CA ALA A 236 -6.58 3.60 4.48
C ALA A 236 -8.07 3.56 4.87
N SER A 237 -8.95 3.48 3.87
CA SER A 237 -10.41 3.57 4.02
C SER A 237 -11.12 2.20 4.13
N ASP A 238 -10.49 1.11 3.71
CA ASP A 238 -10.95 -0.28 3.77
C ASP A 238 -9.75 -1.28 3.88
N PRO A 239 -8.96 -1.24 4.97
CA PRO A 239 -7.75 -2.05 5.11
C PRO A 239 -7.99 -3.57 5.22
N SER A 240 -9.14 -4.00 5.74
CA SER A 240 -9.36 -5.36 6.24
C SER A 240 -10.22 -6.21 5.30
N ASN A 241 -10.33 -7.50 5.61
CA ASN A 241 -11.36 -8.36 5.02
C ASN A 241 -12.79 -7.99 5.46
N ILE A 242 -12.94 -7.18 6.50
CA ILE A 242 -14.20 -6.57 6.91
C ILE A 242 -14.36 -5.27 6.13
N ARG A 243 -15.09 -5.34 5.01
CA ARG A 243 -15.35 -4.19 4.14
C ARG A 243 -15.84 -2.99 4.92
N ALA A 244 -15.22 -1.84 4.71
CA ALA A 244 -15.51 -0.61 5.42
C ALA A 244 -16.25 0.41 4.56
N TRP A 245 -15.59 0.99 3.56
CA TRP A 245 -16.18 2.02 2.71
C TRP A 245 -16.28 1.52 1.28
N ASN A 246 -17.49 1.14 0.89
CA ASN A 246 -17.71 0.56 -0.43
C ASN A 246 -19.10 0.85 -0.99
N ASP A 247 -19.26 0.65 -2.30
CA ASP A 247 -20.56 0.60 -2.96
C ASP A 247 -21.24 -0.77 -2.79
N ALA A 248 -22.49 -0.89 -3.27
CA ALA A 248 -23.26 -2.13 -3.16
C ALA A 248 -22.65 -3.34 -3.89
N ALA A 249 -21.80 -3.13 -4.91
CA ALA A 249 -21.22 -4.22 -5.69
C ALA A 249 -19.83 -4.65 -5.25
N GLY A 250 -19.09 -3.78 -4.57
CA GLY A 250 -17.66 -4.04 -4.39
C GLY A 250 -16.84 -2.79 -4.22
N ALA A 251 -17.10 -1.81 -5.09
CA ALA A 251 -16.17 -0.78 -5.47
C ALA A 251 -15.84 0.16 -4.30
N GLU A 252 -14.55 0.37 -4.12
CA GLU A 252 -13.98 1.28 -3.12
C GLU A 252 -13.68 2.64 -3.75
N ASN A 253 -13.06 3.56 -3.00
CA ASN A 253 -12.92 4.96 -3.43
C ASN A 253 -11.99 5.16 -4.63
N GLY A 254 -10.93 4.35 -4.74
CA GLY A 254 -10.02 4.31 -5.88
C GLY A 254 -10.70 3.73 -7.11
N ASP A 255 -11.38 2.60 -6.97
CA ASP A 255 -12.18 1.95 -8.02
C ASP A 255 -13.08 2.98 -8.71
N MET A 256 -13.95 3.61 -7.94
CA MET A 256 -15.00 4.50 -8.46
C MET A 256 -14.48 5.60 -9.40
N CYS A 257 -13.21 5.97 -9.26
CA CYS A 257 -12.55 7.02 -10.04
C CYS A 257 -11.38 6.55 -10.90
N ALA A 258 -11.17 5.24 -11.03
CA ALA A 258 -10.10 4.66 -11.83
C ALA A 258 -10.08 5.27 -13.24
N TYR A 259 -8.88 5.64 -13.70
CA TYR A 259 -8.63 6.29 -14.99
C TYR A 259 -9.38 7.60 -15.28
N THR A 260 -10.00 8.22 -14.26
CA THR A 260 -10.62 9.54 -14.39
C THR A 260 -9.65 10.57 -13.82
N TYR A 261 -9.06 11.43 -14.67
CA TYR A 261 -7.96 12.31 -14.26
C TYR A 261 -8.36 13.77 -14.02
N GLY A 262 -9.64 14.11 -14.21
CA GLY A 262 -10.12 15.48 -14.09
C GLY A 262 -9.42 16.45 -15.05
N THR A 263 -9.09 17.65 -14.56
CA THR A 263 -8.39 18.67 -15.35
C THR A 263 -6.89 18.38 -15.41
N THR A 264 -6.34 18.35 -16.61
CA THR A 264 -4.92 18.07 -16.87
C THR A 264 -4.20 19.27 -17.48
N LYS A 265 -2.88 19.30 -17.33
CA LYS A 265 -1.96 20.24 -17.97
C LYS A 265 -0.94 19.48 -18.81
N THR A 266 -0.67 19.96 -20.03
CA THR A 266 0.43 19.45 -20.86
C THR A 266 1.77 19.96 -20.34
N GLU A 267 2.71 19.06 -20.15
CA GLU A 267 4.08 19.33 -19.72
C GLU A 267 5.02 19.54 -20.93
N PRO A 268 6.20 20.18 -20.74
CA PRO A 268 7.11 20.49 -21.85
C PRO A 268 7.58 19.27 -22.67
N ASN A 269 7.61 18.09 -22.07
CA ASN A 269 7.98 16.84 -22.74
C ASN A 269 6.80 16.15 -23.45
N GLY A 270 5.63 16.78 -23.51
CA GLY A 270 4.42 16.26 -24.15
C GLY A 270 3.54 15.38 -23.26
N SER A 271 4.01 15.00 -22.07
CA SER A 271 3.20 14.27 -21.09
C SER A 271 2.14 15.16 -20.43
N SER A 272 1.24 14.55 -19.65
CA SER A 272 0.22 15.28 -18.88
C SER A 272 0.46 15.18 -17.37
N SER A 273 0.08 16.21 -16.63
CA SER A 273 0.00 16.19 -15.16
C SER A 273 -1.31 16.80 -14.68
N ASN A 274 -1.75 16.45 -13.47
CA ASN A 274 -2.92 17.05 -12.83
C ASN A 274 -2.68 17.46 -11.36
N CYS A 275 -1.58 17.00 -10.76
CA CYS A 275 -1.18 17.38 -9.41
C CYS A 275 0.36 17.39 -9.27
N GLY A 276 0.86 17.78 -8.09
CA GLY A 276 2.29 17.80 -7.82
C GLY A 276 2.63 18.24 -6.42
N TRP A 277 3.71 17.67 -5.88
CA TRP A 277 4.29 17.99 -4.58
C TRP A 277 5.76 17.61 -4.56
N ASN A 278 6.51 18.08 -3.56
CA ASN A 278 7.95 17.81 -3.41
C ASN A 278 8.78 18.10 -4.68
N GLY A 279 8.39 19.16 -5.41
CA GLY A 279 9.06 19.56 -6.66
C GLY A 279 8.75 18.68 -7.87
N ARG A 280 7.85 17.70 -7.74
CA ARG A 280 7.45 16.78 -8.80
C ARG A 280 6.06 17.09 -9.32
N ARG A 281 5.80 16.60 -10.53
CA ARG A 281 4.48 16.60 -11.17
C ARG A 281 4.03 15.16 -11.34
N PHE A 282 2.75 14.93 -11.22
CA PHE A 282 2.17 13.59 -11.29
C PHE A 282 0.88 13.61 -12.10
N MET A 283 0.53 12.43 -12.62
CA MET A 283 -0.74 12.16 -13.28
C MET A 283 -1.43 11.07 -12.48
N ILE A 284 -2.28 11.49 -11.54
CA ILE A 284 -2.92 10.60 -10.57
C ILE A 284 -4.42 10.62 -10.82
N GLN A 285 -5.07 9.47 -10.88
CA GLN A 285 -6.54 9.43 -10.98
C GLN A 285 -7.21 10.25 -9.86
N GLN A 286 -8.43 10.69 -10.09
CA GLN A 286 -9.28 11.26 -9.05
C GLN A 286 -9.58 10.19 -7.99
N ASN A 287 -10.09 10.65 -6.86
CA ASN A 287 -10.54 9.81 -5.77
C ASN A 287 -12.01 10.14 -5.43
N TRP A 288 -12.77 9.16 -4.99
CA TRP A 288 -14.18 9.34 -4.68
C TRP A 288 -14.35 10.15 -3.40
N ASP A 289 -15.15 11.20 -3.45
CA ASP A 289 -15.50 11.98 -2.27
C ASP A 289 -16.77 11.41 -1.63
N PRO A 290 -16.72 10.89 -0.38
CA PRO A 290 -17.85 10.23 0.25
C PRO A 290 -18.96 11.21 0.66
N GLU A 291 -18.69 12.51 0.68
CA GLU A 291 -19.69 13.54 1.01
C GLU A 291 -20.44 14.01 -0.23
N THR A 292 -19.72 14.22 -1.35
CA THR A 292 -20.32 14.67 -2.62
C THR A 292 -20.73 13.52 -3.54
N GLN A 293 -20.27 12.31 -3.24
CA GLN A 293 -20.49 11.09 -4.05
C GLN A 293 -20.06 11.32 -5.50
N SER A 294 -18.82 11.79 -5.68
CA SER A 294 -18.26 12.12 -6.99
C SER A 294 -16.73 12.04 -7.01
N CYS A 295 -16.14 11.89 -8.20
CA CYS A 295 -14.69 11.89 -8.38
C CYS A 295 -14.10 13.31 -8.30
N THR A 296 -13.11 13.49 -7.42
CA THR A 296 -12.44 14.78 -7.21
C THR A 296 -10.92 14.65 -7.17
N MET A 297 -10.21 15.76 -7.42
CA MET A 297 -8.76 15.89 -7.20
C MET A 297 -8.44 16.41 -5.79
N GLY A 298 -9.41 16.41 -4.88
CA GLY A 298 -9.32 17.00 -3.55
C GLY A 298 -10.28 18.17 -3.33
N SER A 299 -10.28 18.71 -2.13
CA SER A 299 -10.94 19.98 -1.82
C SER A 299 -10.11 21.12 -2.40
N ALA A 300 -10.69 21.99 -3.23
CA ALA A 300 -10.01 23.16 -3.82
C ALA A 300 -9.42 24.15 -2.77
N THR A 301 -9.63 23.90 -1.48
CA THR A 301 -9.01 24.59 -0.36
C THR A 301 -7.83 23.77 0.17
N LYS A 302 -6.61 24.21 -0.10
CA LYS A 302 -5.39 23.67 0.52
C LYS A 302 -5.57 23.58 2.05
N PRO A 303 -5.26 22.46 2.70
CA PRO A 303 -5.38 22.34 4.15
C PRO A 303 -4.49 23.37 4.86
N GLY A 304 -5.06 24.12 5.79
CA GLY A 304 -4.29 24.75 6.84
C GLY A 304 -3.68 23.69 7.78
N PRO A 305 -2.63 24.02 8.55
CA PRO A 305 -2.11 23.13 9.58
C PRO A 305 -3.25 22.73 10.53
N ASN A 306 -3.30 21.43 10.82
CA ASN A 306 -4.34 20.77 11.62
C ASN A 306 -4.37 21.41 13.02
N HIS A 307 -5.27 22.35 13.26
CA HIS A 307 -5.61 22.78 14.61
C HIS A 307 -6.83 21.98 15.03
N SER A 308 -6.61 20.90 15.78
CA SER A 308 -7.64 20.39 16.68
C SER A 308 -8.00 21.51 17.65
N SER A 309 -9.09 22.21 17.38
CA SER A 309 -9.69 23.15 18.31
C SER A 309 -10.35 22.37 19.43
N VAL A 310 -9.55 22.02 20.45
CA VAL A 310 -10.08 21.75 21.78
C VAL A 310 -10.49 23.10 22.36
N THR A 311 -11.78 23.39 22.36
CA THR A 311 -12.34 24.54 23.08
C THR A 311 -12.22 24.28 24.58
N THR A 312 -11.15 24.76 25.21
CA THR A 312 -11.05 24.85 26.67
C THR A 312 -11.76 26.13 27.10
N THR A 313 -12.97 26.00 27.65
CA THR A 313 -13.66 27.11 28.30
C THR A 313 -12.99 27.38 29.64
N THR A 314 -12.12 28.39 29.70
CA THR A 314 -11.58 28.91 30.96
C THR A 314 -12.50 30.02 31.45
N THR A 315 -13.26 29.76 32.51
CA THR A 315 -14.00 30.79 33.24
C THR A 315 -13.02 31.62 34.05
N THR A 316 -12.90 32.91 33.74
CA THR A 316 -12.09 33.87 34.49
C THR A 316 -12.82 34.28 35.77
N GLU A 317 -12.42 33.75 36.93
CA GLU A 317 -12.75 34.38 38.21
C GLU A 317 -11.75 35.50 38.51
N VAL A 318 -12.29 36.65 38.92
CA VAL A 318 -11.58 37.87 39.30
C VAL A 318 -10.89 37.66 40.66
N PRO A 319 -9.56 37.83 40.81
CA PRO A 319 -8.92 37.66 42.09
C PRO A 319 -9.13 38.92 42.97
N THR A 320 -9.61 38.71 44.19
CA THR A 320 -9.67 39.71 45.25
C THR A 320 -8.40 39.62 46.09
N THR A 321 -7.71 40.75 46.26
CA THR A 321 -6.44 40.87 46.99
C THR A 321 -6.61 40.55 48.48
N THR A 322 -5.91 39.52 48.98
CA THR A 322 -5.67 39.34 50.42
C THR A 322 -4.17 39.23 50.65
N THR A 323 -3.63 40.17 51.43
CA THR A 323 -2.23 40.24 51.81
C THR A 323 -1.95 39.21 52.91
N THR A 324 -0.94 38.36 52.72
CA THR A 324 -0.36 37.58 53.82
C THR A 324 1.16 37.58 53.69
N THR A 325 1.81 38.07 54.73
CA THR A 325 3.27 38.14 54.89
C THR A 325 3.80 36.76 55.26
N THR A 326 4.85 36.28 54.61
CA THR A 326 5.60 35.10 55.05
C THR A 326 7.08 35.31 54.83
N GLU A 327 7.87 35.06 55.87
CA GLU A 327 9.30 35.33 55.98
C GLU A 327 10.17 34.43 55.08
N VAL A 328 11.31 34.99 54.68
CA VAL A 328 12.36 34.39 53.86
C VAL A 328 13.31 33.54 54.71
N PRO A 329 13.70 32.33 54.27
CA PRO A 329 14.97 31.75 54.64
C PRO A 329 15.97 31.79 53.48
N THR A 330 17.18 32.22 53.81
CA THR A 330 18.38 32.31 52.98
C THR A 330 18.81 30.92 52.47
N THR A 331 19.13 30.80 51.17
CA THR A 331 19.80 29.59 50.64
C THR A 331 21.05 29.99 49.85
N THR A 332 22.16 29.37 50.24
CA THR A 332 23.54 29.56 49.76
C THR A 332 23.72 29.05 48.33
N THR A 333 24.34 29.87 47.47
CA THR A 333 24.75 29.51 46.10
C THR A 333 26.02 28.67 46.14
N THR A 334 26.00 27.48 45.53
CA THR A 334 27.22 26.69 45.23
C THR A 334 27.35 26.56 43.72
N THR A 335 28.37 27.18 43.15
CA THR A 335 28.74 27.11 41.74
C THR A 335 29.48 25.80 41.49
N THR A 336 28.97 24.95 40.60
CA THR A 336 29.72 23.79 40.08
C THR A 336 29.97 24.04 38.60
N GLU A 337 31.22 24.25 38.22
CA GLU A 337 31.66 24.37 36.83
C GLU A 337 31.54 23.00 36.13
N VAL A 338 30.90 22.99 34.96
CA VAL A 338 30.87 21.85 34.05
C VAL A 338 31.99 22.05 33.02
N PRO A 339 32.90 21.08 32.81
CA PRO A 339 34.00 21.24 31.86
C PRO A 339 33.50 21.18 30.41
N VAL A 340 33.89 22.18 29.62
CA VAL A 340 33.71 22.23 28.16
C VAL A 340 34.70 21.25 27.51
N ILE A 341 34.18 20.19 26.88
CA ILE A 341 34.99 19.28 26.07
C ILE A 341 35.17 19.90 24.69
N THR A 342 36.37 20.38 24.39
CA THR A 342 36.79 20.81 23.05
C THR A 342 37.30 19.59 22.28
N THR A 343 36.60 19.18 21.22
CA THR A 343 37.10 18.15 20.29
C THR A 343 38.04 18.78 19.28
N THR A 344 39.32 18.41 19.33
CA THR A 344 40.33 18.76 18.33
C THR A 344 40.44 17.62 17.33
N THR A 345 40.07 17.85 16.07
CA THR A 345 40.27 16.88 14.98
C THR A 345 41.74 16.91 14.56
N THR A 346 42.45 15.81 14.80
CA THR A 346 43.81 15.61 14.27
C THR A 346 43.71 14.69 13.07
N GLU A 347 44.08 15.17 11.88
CA GLU A 347 44.18 14.34 10.67
C GLU A 347 45.31 13.32 10.83
N VAL A 348 44.99 12.04 10.63
CA VAL A 348 45.96 10.94 10.55
C VAL A 348 46.26 10.69 9.07
N PRO A 349 47.54 10.57 8.65
CA PRO A 349 47.88 10.36 7.26
C PRO A 349 47.46 8.95 6.79
N VAL A 350 46.83 8.90 5.62
CA VAL A 350 46.46 7.67 4.91
C VAL A 350 47.72 6.98 4.39
N ILE A 351 48.02 5.79 4.92
CA ILE A 351 49.05 4.89 4.39
C ILE A 351 48.36 3.90 3.43
N THR A 352 48.60 4.06 2.14
CA THR A 352 48.14 3.13 1.10
C THR A 352 48.97 1.87 1.15
N THR A 353 48.35 0.73 1.46
CA THR A 353 49.00 -0.59 1.39
C THR A 353 48.38 -1.36 0.24
N THR A 354 49.15 -1.60 -0.81
CA THR A 354 48.74 -2.39 -1.97
C THR A 354 49.03 -3.86 -1.69
N THR A 355 48.00 -4.69 -1.58
CA THR A 355 48.15 -6.15 -1.44
C THR A 355 47.66 -6.80 -2.73
N GLU A 356 48.59 -7.34 -3.52
CA GLU A 356 48.27 -8.20 -4.66
C GLU A 356 47.66 -9.51 -4.16
N VAL A 357 46.48 -9.88 -4.67
CA VAL A 357 45.84 -11.18 -4.45
C VAL A 357 46.08 -12.04 -5.68
N PRO A 358 46.64 -13.26 -5.55
CA PRO A 358 46.86 -14.14 -6.69
C PRO A 358 45.55 -14.72 -7.20
N VAL A 359 45.36 -14.65 -8.51
CA VAL A 359 44.25 -15.27 -9.25
C VAL A 359 44.41 -16.78 -9.22
N ILE A 360 43.46 -17.48 -8.59
CA ILE A 360 43.31 -18.93 -8.68
C ILE A 360 42.16 -19.21 -9.65
N THR A 361 42.51 -19.69 -10.85
CA THR A 361 41.56 -20.21 -11.84
C THR A 361 41.28 -21.68 -11.53
N THR A 362 40.10 -21.98 -10.98
CA THR A 362 39.54 -23.34 -10.99
C THR A 362 38.46 -23.42 -12.05
N GLY A 363 38.80 -24.04 -13.18
CA GLY A 363 37.83 -24.43 -14.20
C GLY A 363 36.98 -25.59 -13.69
N VAL A 364 35.67 -25.38 -13.60
CA VAL A 364 34.67 -26.43 -13.45
C VAL A 364 33.94 -26.55 -14.79
N PRO A 365 33.87 -27.72 -15.42
CA PRO A 365 33.13 -27.88 -16.67
C PRO A 365 31.62 -27.89 -16.39
N GLU A 366 30.90 -26.91 -16.92
CA GLU A 366 29.43 -26.92 -17.02
C GLU A 366 29.00 -27.95 -18.07
N THR A 367 28.38 -29.05 -17.63
CA THR A 367 27.61 -29.92 -18.50
C THR A 367 26.17 -29.44 -18.56
N THR A 368 25.84 -28.63 -19.57
CA THR A 368 24.46 -28.28 -19.94
C THR A 368 23.83 -29.42 -20.74
N THR A 369 22.95 -30.22 -20.12
CA THR A 369 22.08 -31.13 -20.86
C THR A 369 20.81 -30.38 -21.27
N ASN A 370 20.82 -29.81 -22.49
CA ASN A 370 19.59 -29.38 -23.17
C ASN A 370 18.87 -30.63 -23.68
N ALA A 371 17.82 -31.06 -22.98
CA ALA A 371 16.85 -31.99 -23.53
C ALA A 371 15.78 -31.18 -24.30
N PRO A 372 15.55 -31.41 -25.60
CA PRO A 372 14.43 -30.80 -26.31
C PRO A 372 13.10 -31.38 -25.79
N ALA A 373 12.08 -30.53 -25.69
CA ALA A 373 10.73 -30.95 -25.36
C ALA A 373 10.23 -32.02 -26.35
N PRO A 374 9.57 -33.10 -25.89
CA PRO A 374 9.06 -34.13 -26.77
C PRO A 374 7.91 -33.61 -27.64
N SER A 375 7.88 -34.07 -28.88
CA SER A 375 6.83 -33.73 -29.85
C SER A 375 5.50 -34.33 -29.41
N ALA A 376 4.43 -33.54 -29.39
CA ALA A 376 3.09 -34.00 -29.01
C ALA A 376 2.65 -35.19 -29.90
N THR A 377 2.23 -36.29 -29.27
CA THR A 377 1.58 -37.38 -30.00
C THR A 377 0.22 -36.92 -30.51
N ALA A 378 -0.08 -37.21 -31.78
CA ALA A 378 -1.35 -36.85 -32.40
C ALA A 378 -2.54 -37.41 -31.61
N GLY A 379 -3.37 -36.52 -31.05
CA GLY A 379 -4.62 -36.87 -30.38
C GLY A 379 -4.71 -36.58 -28.88
N CYS A 380 -3.76 -35.87 -28.25
CA CYS A 380 -3.94 -35.43 -26.85
C CYS A 380 -4.81 -34.16 -26.75
N ASP A 381 -5.61 -34.07 -25.68
CA ASP A 381 -6.52 -32.95 -25.44
C ASP A 381 -5.74 -31.72 -24.99
N VAL A 382 -5.86 -30.62 -25.72
CA VAL A 382 -5.16 -29.36 -25.45
C VAL A 382 -5.59 -28.67 -24.16
N TRP A 383 -6.66 -29.14 -23.51
CA TRP A 383 -7.10 -28.68 -22.20
C TRP A 383 -6.60 -29.56 -21.04
N ASP A 384 -5.94 -30.68 -21.33
CA ASP A 384 -5.30 -31.52 -20.33
C ASP A 384 -3.90 -30.96 -19.99
N ILE A 385 -3.66 -30.69 -18.71
CA ILE A 385 -2.38 -30.17 -18.20
C ILE A 385 -1.21 -31.10 -18.52
N CYS A 386 -1.42 -32.43 -18.56
CA CYS A 386 -0.38 -33.37 -18.94
C CYS A 386 -0.06 -33.31 -20.45
N CYS A 387 -1.03 -33.02 -21.31
CA CYS A 387 -0.78 -32.86 -22.74
C CYS A 387 0.12 -31.64 -23.00
N ILE A 388 -0.08 -30.55 -22.25
CA ILE A 388 0.72 -29.31 -22.35
C ILE A 388 2.17 -29.53 -21.92
N TYR A 389 2.40 -30.22 -20.80
CA TYR A 389 3.74 -30.30 -20.18
C TYR A 389 4.51 -31.59 -20.49
N VAL A 390 3.82 -32.68 -20.82
CA VAL A 390 4.42 -34.01 -21.00
C VAL A 390 4.00 -34.71 -22.29
N GLY A 391 3.15 -34.08 -23.12
CA GLY A 391 2.83 -34.53 -24.48
C GLY A 391 1.89 -35.75 -24.56
N ARG A 392 1.20 -36.10 -23.47
CA ARG A 392 0.21 -37.20 -23.38
C ARG A 392 -0.86 -36.91 -22.31
N ASN A 393 -2.03 -37.56 -22.36
CA ASN A 393 -3.11 -37.37 -21.38
C ASN A 393 -2.71 -37.88 -19.98
N CYS A 394 -3.26 -37.30 -18.92
CA CYS A 394 -2.93 -37.70 -17.54
C CYS A 394 -3.40 -39.11 -17.19
N ASP A 395 -4.44 -39.61 -17.86
CA ASP A 395 -5.11 -40.88 -17.55
C ASP A 395 -4.61 -42.06 -18.40
N ALA A 396 -3.48 -41.91 -19.10
CA ALA A 396 -2.92 -42.90 -20.04
C ALA A 396 -1.72 -43.69 -19.49
#